data_AF-A0A2P6RFA1-F1
#
_entry.id   AF-A0A2P6RFA1-F1
#
_cell.length_a   1.000
_cell.length_b   1.000
_cell.length_c   1.000
_cell.angle_alpha   90.00
_cell.angle_beta   90.00
_cell.angle_gamma   90.00
#
_symmetry.space_group_name_H-M   'P 1'
#
loop_
_entity.id
_entity.type
_entity.pdbx_description
1 polymer ?
#
loop_
_entity_poly.entity_id
_entity_poly.type
_entity_poly.pdbx_seq_one_letter_code
_entity_poly.pdbx_strand_id
1 'polypeptide(L)'
;MWNSPLLRWGPPFSISGPKNRFFAVGCDTSAVFRGFRGEEEFMTGWLSVCPNISSVDQNSCTGVGCCQTKIPEGLKNLTVTLHSYYNHTFMWKFNPCSYAFLVRDGYFNFSGTTSFEQLNNMDQIPLIINWQIGSETCEVAKKNAVDYACKANSTCVNQAKGPYPGYYCQCLPGYEGNPYIGCRGDLFADTDVILYL
;
A
#
# COMPACT_ATOMS: atom_id res chain seq x y z
N MET A 1 11.35 20.79 -3.69
CA MET A 1 10.08 20.70 -2.93
C MET A 1 10.15 19.50 -2.00
N TRP A 2 9.70 19.61 -0.75
CA TRP A 2 9.77 18.53 0.24
C TRP A 2 8.36 18.17 0.69
N ASN A 3 7.98 16.91 0.56
CA ASN A 3 6.70 16.40 1.08
C ASN A 3 6.94 15.06 1.78
N SER A 4 6.30 14.87 2.93
CA SER A 4 6.44 13.65 3.75
C SER A 4 5.08 13.21 4.29
N PRO A 5 4.16 12.71 3.44
CA PRO A 5 2.92 12.12 3.92
C PRO A 5 3.21 10.98 4.91
N LEU A 6 2.54 11.06 6.06
CA LEU A 6 2.60 10.07 7.12
C LEU A 6 1.29 9.33 7.22
N LEU A 7 1.35 8.01 7.05
CA LEU A 7 0.26 7.08 7.20
C LEU A 7 0.41 6.32 8.52
N ARG A 8 -0.24 6.84 9.56
CA ARG A 8 -0.36 6.17 10.85
C ARG A 8 -1.72 5.51 10.97
N TRP A 9 -1.67 4.23 11.26
CA TRP A 9 -2.81 3.40 11.48
C TRP A 9 -2.77 3.02 12.95
N GLY A 10 -3.86 3.24 13.67
CA GLY A 10 -3.98 2.68 15.01
C GLY A 10 -3.90 1.15 14.94
N PRO A 11 -3.54 0.46 16.03
CA PRO A 11 -3.93 -0.91 16.16
C PRO A 11 -5.42 -0.99 15.85
N PRO A 12 -5.85 -1.90 14.96
CA PRO A 12 -5.13 -3.11 14.60
C PRO A 12 -4.83 -3.26 13.09
N PHE A 13 -4.39 -2.20 12.41
CA PHE A 13 -4.15 -2.25 10.96
C PHE A 13 -2.66 -2.35 10.58
N SER A 14 -2.39 -2.95 9.41
CA SER A 14 -1.06 -3.01 8.78
C SER A 14 -1.19 -3.12 7.26
N ILE A 15 -0.13 -2.86 6.51
CA ILE A 15 -0.18 -2.92 5.03
C ILE A 15 -0.22 -4.36 4.51
N SER A 16 -1.06 -4.62 3.50
CA SER A 16 -1.06 -5.89 2.78
C SER A 16 0.00 -5.87 1.67
N GLY A 17 1.24 -6.18 2.02
CA GLY A 17 2.40 -5.97 1.14
C GLY A 17 2.26 -6.55 -0.27
N PRO A 18 1.93 -7.85 -0.44
CA PRO A 18 1.76 -8.48 -1.75
C PRO A 18 0.66 -7.88 -2.62
N LYS A 19 -0.31 -7.21 -2.00
CA LYS A 19 -1.48 -6.64 -2.67
C LYS A 19 -1.32 -5.14 -2.99
N ASN A 20 -0.19 -4.56 -2.61
CA ASN A 20 0.14 -3.17 -2.91
C ASN A 20 1.50 -3.04 -3.59
N ARG A 21 1.68 -1.95 -4.32
CA ARG A 21 2.92 -1.52 -4.94
C ARG A 21 3.28 -0.13 -4.48
N PHE A 22 4.56 0.07 -4.23
CA PHE A 22 5.12 1.41 -4.07
C PHE A 22 5.56 1.92 -5.43
N PHE A 23 5.01 3.06 -5.85
CA PHE A 23 5.40 3.77 -7.06
C PHE A 23 6.13 5.05 -6.69
N ALA A 24 7.10 5.39 -7.51
CA ALA A 24 7.64 6.72 -7.58
C ALA A 24 7.75 7.12 -9.05
N VAL A 25 7.37 8.36 -9.34
CA VAL A 25 7.20 8.89 -10.71
C VAL A 25 7.69 10.33 -10.71
N GLY A 26 8.65 10.62 -11.57
CA GLY A 26 9.28 11.94 -11.61
C GLY A 26 10.72 11.91 -12.09
N CYS A 27 11.17 13.07 -12.52
CA CYS A 27 12.57 13.38 -12.78
C CYS A 27 13.06 14.35 -11.72
N ASP A 28 14.38 14.38 -11.49
CA ASP A 28 14.95 15.11 -10.36
C ASP A 28 14.26 14.71 -9.04
N THR A 29 13.98 13.43 -8.88
CA THR A 29 13.09 12.90 -7.84
C THR A 29 13.78 11.84 -7.02
N SER A 30 13.75 11.97 -5.69
CA SER A 30 14.10 10.95 -4.73
C SER A 30 12.88 10.63 -3.89
N ALA A 31 12.47 9.36 -3.89
CA ALA A 31 11.34 8.86 -3.14
C ALA A 31 11.81 7.78 -2.16
N VAL A 32 11.42 7.89 -0.90
CA VAL A 32 11.79 6.94 0.15
C VAL A 32 10.53 6.45 0.83
N PHE A 33 10.34 5.15 0.85
CA PHE A 33 9.31 4.49 1.64
C PHE A 33 9.94 3.92 2.92
N ARG A 34 9.30 4.21 4.04
CA ARG A 34 9.67 3.74 5.37
C ARG A 34 8.46 3.09 6.05
N GLY A 35 8.65 1.95 6.70
CA GLY A 35 7.62 1.29 7.50
C GLY A 35 8.25 0.39 8.57
N PHE A 36 7.45 -0.06 9.52
CA PHE A 36 7.93 -0.78 10.69
C PHE A 36 7.22 -2.10 10.90
N ARG A 37 7.97 -3.13 11.31
CA ARG A 37 7.45 -4.39 11.82
C ARG A 37 7.89 -4.55 13.28
N GLY A 38 7.09 -4.03 14.20
CA GLY A 38 7.51 -3.85 15.59
C GLY A 38 8.61 -2.81 15.67
N GLU A 39 9.76 -3.19 16.22
CA GLU A 39 10.95 -2.33 16.31
C GLU A 39 11.81 -2.38 15.05
N GLU A 40 11.64 -3.39 14.20
CA GLU A 40 12.39 -3.51 12.95
C GLU A 40 11.92 -2.49 11.93
N GLU A 41 12.85 -1.68 11.44
CA GLU A 41 12.62 -0.70 10.40
C GLU A 41 12.87 -1.32 9.02
N PHE A 42 11.92 -1.12 8.11
CA PHE A 42 12.08 -1.37 6.68
C PHE A 42 12.13 -0.03 5.95
N MET A 43 13.16 0.15 5.11
CA MET A 43 13.29 1.30 4.23
C MET A 43 13.65 0.84 2.83
N THR A 44 13.01 1.43 1.84
CA THR A 44 13.39 1.30 0.42
C THR A 44 13.22 2.66 -0.25
N GLY A 45 13.88 2.87 -1.37
CA GLY A 45 13.76 4.14 -2.06
C GLY A 45 14.26 4.06 -3.48
N TRP A 46 14.03 5.15 -4.19
CA TRP A 46 14.41 5.30 -5.57
C TRP A 46 14.80 6.74 -5.89
N LEU A 47 15.73 6.88 -6.83
CA LEU A 47 16.25 8.15 -7.31
C LEU A 47 16.24 8.14 -8.83
N SER A 48 15.67 9.17 -9.44
CA SER A 48 15.74 9.40 -10.87
C SER A 48 16.13 10.85 -11.16
N VAL A 49 17.23 11.03 -11.88
CA VAL A 49 17.65 12.32 -12.42
C VAL A 49 17.64 12.18 -13.93
N CYS A 50 16.87 13.01 -14.61
CA CYS A 50 16.77 13.00 -16.05
C CYS A 50 17.08 14.38 -16.61
N PRO A 51 17.72 14.48 -17.80
CA PRO A 51 18.06 15.77 -18.39
C PRO A 51 16.84 16.47 -19.01
N ASN A 52 15.83 15.71 -19.44
CA ASN A 52 14.58 16.21 -20.00
C ASN A 52 13.50 15.12 -20.02
N ILE A 53 12.26 15.51 -20.30
CA ILE A 53 11.10 14.61 -20.33
C ILE A 53 11.19 13.51 -21.41
N SER A 54 11.92 13.74 -22.50
CA SER A 54 12.08 12.74 -23.56
C SER A 54 12.97 11.56 -23.15
N SER A 55 13.69 11.69 -22.04
CA SER A 55 14.47 10.60 -21.44
C SER A 55 13.64 9.68 -20.57
N VAL A 56 12.38 10.04 -20.27
CA VAL A 56 11.47 9.19 -19.51
C VAL A 56 11.10 7.98 -20.35
N ASP A 57 11.16 6.79 -19.75
CA ASP A 57 10.68 5.58 -20.40
C ASP A 57 9.18 5.70 -20.68
N GLN A 58 8.74 5.38 -21.89
CA GLN A 58 7.33 5.52 -22.26
C GLN A 58 6.49 4.30 -21.90
N ASN A 59 7.12 3.14 -21.71
CA ASN A 59 6.44 1.84 -21.63
C ASN A 59 6.80 1.02 -20.39
N SER A 60 7.84 1.40 -19.64
CA SER A 60 8.27 0.67 -18.44
C SER A 60 8.33 1.56 -17.20
N CYS A 61 7.98 0.98 -16.05
CA CYS A 61 8.14 1.62 -14.74
C CYS A 61 9.21 0.89 -13.92
N THR A 62 10.39 0.74 -14.51
CA THR A 62 11.58 0.16 -13.85
C THR A 62 12.85 0.94 -14.20
N GLY A 63 12.70 2.15 -14.75
CA GLY A 63 13.75 2.89 -15.43
C GLY A 63 13.62 4.40 -15.23
N VAL A 64 14.17 5.19 -16.14
CA VAL A 64 14.18 6.66 -16.01
C VAL A 64 12.74 7.21 -15.95
N GLY A 65 12.44 7.99 -14.91
CA GLY A 65 11.13 8.64 -14.75
C GLY A 65 10.04 7.83 -14.03
N CYS A 66 10.11 6.49 -13.97
CA CYS A 66 9.23 5.69 -13.10
C CYS A 66 9.90 4.42 -12.53
N CYS A 67 9.65 4.12 -11.25
CA CYS A 67 9.88 2.80 -10.67
C CYS A 67 8.67 2.34 -9.86
N GLN A 68 8.52 1.02 -9.84
CA GLN A 68 7.63 0.35 -8.91
C GLN A 68 8.37 -0.77 -8.17
N THR A 69 7.99 -1.00 -6.93
CA THR A 69 8.51 -2.12 -6.14
C THR A 69 7.44 -2.74 -5.24
N LYS A 70 7.66 -4.01 -4.90
CA LYS A 70 6.86 -4.69 -3.88
C LYS A 70 7.33 -4.25 -2.50
N ILE A 71 6.40 -4.17 -1.57
CA ILE A 71 6.70 -3.89 -0.17
C ILE A 71 6.46 -5.15 0.69
N PRO A 72 7.23 -5.35 1.76
CA PRO A 72 7.00 -6.44 2.70
C PRO A 72 5.62 -6.36 3.35
N GLU A 73 5.06 -7.52 3.69
CA GLU A 73 3.79 -7.60 4.39
C GLU A 73 3.88 -7.12 5.85
N GLY A 74 2.78 -6.54 6.36
CA GLY A 74 2.59 -6.32 7.79
C GLY A 74 3.30 -5.08 8.35
N LEU A 75 3.81 -4.20 7.50
CA LEU A 75 4.39 -2.92 7.94
C LEU A 75 3.31 -1.98 8.50
N LYS A 76 3.67 -1.23 9.54
CA LYS A 76 2.89 -0.19 10.21
C LYS A 76 3.67 1.13 10.20
N ASN A 77 3.02 2.24 10.58
CA ASN A 77 3.64 3.58 10.66
C ASN A 77 4.39 3.95 9.37
N LEU A 78 3.65 3.94 8.27
CA LEU A 78 4.22 4.12 6.94
C LEU A 78 4.50 5.59 6.68
N THR A 79 5.67 5.91 6.16
CA THR A 79 6.02 7.25 5.69
C THR A 79 6.52 7.13 4.26
N VAL A 80 5.99 7.97 3.37
CA VAL A 80 6.57 8.17 2.06
C VAL A 80 7.15 9.56 2.05
N THR A 81 8.43 9.68 1.73
CA THR A 81 9.16 10.94 1.68
C THR A 81 9.57 11.21 0.25
N LEU A 82 9.31 12.42 -0.20
CA LEU A 82 9.63 12.88 -1.55
C LEU A 82 10.54 14.10 -1.47
N HIS A 83 11.66 14.00 -2.18
CA HIS A 83 12.64 15.06 -2.32
C HIS A 83 12.94 15.31 -3.79
N SER A 84 13.39 16.52 -4.08
CA SER A 84 13.97 16.89 -5.36
C SER A 84 15.46 17.16 -5.21
N TYR A 85 16.31 16.55 -6.03
CA TYR A 85 17.76 16.65 -5.86
C TYR A 85 18.28 18.05 -6.23
N TYR A 86 17.78 18.62 -7.32
CA TYR A 86 18.10 19.96 -7.81
C TYR A 86 16.93 20.94 -7.62
N ASN A 87 16.03 20.73 -6.65
CA ASN A 87 14.86 21.60 -6.45
C ASN A 87 13.99 21.81 -7.69
N HIS A 88 13.98 20.81 -8.58
CA HIS A 88 13.37 20.85 -9.90
C HIS A 88 13.88 21.98 -10.80
N THR A 89 14.97 22.69 -10.45
CA THR A 89 15.42 23.95 -11.09
C THR A 89 15.56 23.84 -12.62
N PHE A 90 15.87 22.66 -13.14
CA PHE A 90 16.03 22.38 -14.58
C PHE A 90 14.79 21.75 -15.24
N MET A 91 13.74 21.46 -14.48
CA MET A 91 12.56 20.66 -14.87
C MET A 91 11.24 21.47 -14.96
N TRP A 92 11.27 22.78 -14.72
CA TRP A 92 10.08 23.65 -14.57
C TRP A 92 9.13 23.69 -15.78
N LYS A 93 9.63 23.36 -16.98
CA LYS A 93 8.84 23.51 -18.23
C LYS A 93 7.90 22.35 -18.54
N PHE A 94 8.06 21.18 -17.91
CA PHE A 94 7.35 19.97 -18.37
C PHE A 94 6.77 19.07 -17.27
N ASN A 95 7.21 19.20 -16.01
CA ASN A 95 6.55 18.55 -14.89
C ASN A 95 6.98 19.20 -13.56
N PRO A 96 6.16 20.08 -12.95
CA PRO A 96 6.53 20.73 -11.69
C PRO A 96 6.51 19.76 -10.50
N CYS A 97 5.87 18.60 -10.63
CA CYS A 97 5.53 17.73 -9.51
C CYS A 97 6.17 16.35 -9.63
N SER A 98 6.61 15.84 -8.50
CA SER A 98 7.00 14.44 -8.37
C SER A 98 5.92 13.72 -7.58
N TYR A 99 5.82 12.41 -7.80
CA TYR A 99 4.82 11.59 -7.13
C TYR A 99 5.50 10.39 -6.50
N ALA A 100 5.08 10.05 -5.28
CA ALA A 100 5.39 8.79 -4.65
C ALA A 100 4.20 8.35 -3.82
N PHE A 101 3.75 7.11 -4.01
CA PHE A 101 2.52 6.62 -3.41
C PHE A 101 2.52 5.09 -3.31
N LEU A 102 1.70 4.59 -2.38
CA LEU A 102 1.32 3.20 -2.30
C LEU A 102 -0.05 3.01 -2.95
N VAL A 103 -0.19 1.96 -3.73
CA VAL A 103 -1.43 1.66 -4.43
C VAL A 103 -1.67 0.17 -4.52
N ARG A 104 -2.93 -0.26 -4.55
CA ARG A 104 -3.34 -1.62 -4.88
C ARG A 104 -2.68 -2.08 -6.18
N ASP A 105 -2.14 -3.30 -6.17
CA ASP A 105 -1.50 -3.87 -7.35
C ASP A 105 -2.46 -3.90 -8.54
N GLY A 106 -1.98 -3.49 -9.71
CA GLY A 106 -2.76 -3.41 -10.95
C GLY A 106 -3.72 -2.21 -11.07
N TYR A 107 -3.85 -1.33 -10.07
CA TYR A 107 -4.72 -0.15 -10.19
C TYR A 107 -4.09 0.98 -11.02
N PHE A 108 -2.78 1.18 -10.90
CA PHE A 108 -2.05 2.18 -11.65
C PHE A 108 -1.07 1.51 -12.62
N ASN A 109 -1.16 1.88 -13.89
CA ASN A 109 -0.22 1.48 -14.93
C ASN A 109 0.45 2.72 -15.50
N PHE A 110 1.77 2.72 -15.44
CA PHE A 110 2.56 3.80 -15.99
C PHE A 110 2.54 3.75 -17.53
N SER A 111 2.29 4.91 -18.14
CA SER A 111 2.29 5.14 -19.58
C SER A 111 3.09 6.39 -19.92
N GLY A 112 4.34 6.41 -19.46
CA GLY A 112 5.29 7.46 -19.80
C GLY A 112 4.81 8.84 -19.36
N THR A 113 4.92 9.81 -20.27
CA THR A 113 4.59 11.20 -20.00
C THR A 113 3.12 11.46 -19.66
N THR A 114 2.19 10.67 -20.21
CA THR A 114 0.75 10.81 -19.95
C THR A 114 0.40 10.55 -18.49
N SER A 115 1.21 9.73 -17.80
CA SER A 115 1.03 9.42 -16.39
C SER A 115 1.14 10.65 -15.49
N PHE A 116 1.94 11.66 -15.87
CA PHE A 116 2.08 12.88 -15.08
C PHE A 116 0.78 13.67 -15.02
N GLU A 117 0.07 13.78 -16.15
CA GLU A 117 -1.25 14.42 -16.21
C GLU A 117 -2.30 13.59 -15.47
N GLN A 118 -2.26 12.27 -15.60
CA GLN A 118 -3.17 11.36 -14.88
C GLN A 118 -3.00 11.52 -13.36
N LEU A 119 -1.76 11.49 -12.87
CA LEU A 119 -1.47 11.61 -11.45
C LEU A 119 -1.82 12.99 -10.89
N ASN A 120 -1.73 14.04 -11.71
CA ASN A 120 -2.17 15.37 -11.30
C ASN A 120 -3.68 15.47 -11.06
N ASN A 121 -4.47 14.55 -11.64
CA ASN A 121 -5.92 14.48 -11.50
C ASN A 121 -6.37 13.31 -10.60
N MET A 122 -5.43 12.61 -9.95
CA MET A 122 -5.77 11.56 -8.99
C MET A 122 -5.85 12.15 -7.58
N ASP A 123 -7.08 12.37 -7.13
CA ASP A 123 -7.35 12.85 -5.77
C ASP A 123 -7.32 11.72 -4.73
N GLN A 124 -7.57 10.48 -5.17
CA GLN A 124 -7.65 9.32 -4.28
C GLN A 124 -7.01 8.08 -4.89
N ILE A 125 -6.17 7.41 -4.10
CA ILE A 125 -5.47 6.20 -4.51
C ILE A 125 -5.84 5.05 -3.58
N PRO A 126 -6.37 3.93 -4.10
CA PRO A 126 -6.77 2.80 -3.28
C PRO A 126 -5.55 2.05 -2.77
N LEU A 127 -5.56 1.68 -1.49
CA LEU A 127 -4.64 0.72 -0.92
C LEU A 127 -5.35 -0.36 -0.13
N ILE A 128 -4.70 -1.52 -0.04
CA ILE A 128 -5.21 -2.68 0.68
C ILE A 128 -4.48 -2.84 2.01
N ILE A 129 -5.25 -3.01 3.07
CA ILE A 129 -4.70 -3.24 4.40
C ILE A 129 -5.22 -4.49 5.08
N ASN A 130 -4.32 -5.05 5.88
CA ASN A 130 -4.59 -6.14 6.77
C ASN A 130 -5.18 -5.58 8.07
N TRP A 131 -6.33 -6.13 8.46
CA TRP A 131 -6.99 -5.84 9.73
C TRP A 131 -6.76 -7.02 10.70
N GLN A 132 -5.95 -6.79 11.73
CA GLN A 132 -5.76 -7.67 12.89
C GLN A 132 -6.87 -7.44 13.93
N ILE A 133 -7.20 -8.42 14.75
CA ILE A 133 -8.21 -8.31 15.79
C ILE A 133 -7.58 -8.73 17.09
N GLY A 134 -7.66 -7.84 18.08
CA GLY A 134 -7.16 -8.05 19.42
C GLY A 134 -5.66 -8.39 19.46
N SER A 135 -5.25 -8.89 20.62
CA SER A 135 -3.91 -9.42 20.87
C SER A 135 -3.91 -10.93 21.14
N GLU A 136 -5.07 -11.58 20.96
CA GLU A 136 -5.32 -12.96 21.37
C GLU A 136 -5.24 -13.93 20.18
N THR A 137 -5.00 -15.21 20.45
CA THR A 137 -5.06 -16.24 19.41
C THR A 137 -6.51 -16.56 19.07
N CYS A 138 -6.71 -17.15 17.89
CA CYS A 138 -7.94 -17.77 17.48
C CYS A 138 -8.56 -18.69 18.53
N GLU A 139 -7.76 -19.51 19.22
CA GLU A 139 -8.29 -20.45 20.23
C GLU A 139 -8.86 -19.72 21.44
N VAL A 140 -8.30 -18.57 21.80
CA VAL A 140 -8.78 -17.73 22.90
C VAL A 140 -10.00 -16.95 22.44
N ALA A 141 -9.93 -16.28 21.29
CA ALA A 141 -11.03 -15.48 20.74
C ALA A 141 -12.33 -16.28 20.56
N LYS A 142 -12.22 -17.54 20.08
CA LYS A 142 -13.39 -18.42 19.88
C LYS A 142 -14.10 -18.80 21.19
N LYS A 143 -13.43 -18.69 22.35
CA LYS A 143 -14.04 -18.99 23.66
C LYS A 143 -14.93 -17.85 24.15
N ASN A 144 -14.68 -16.62 23.70
CA ASN A 144 -15.51 -15.47 24.00
C ASN A 144 -16.47 -15.19 22.83
N ALA A 145 -17.62 -15.89 22.81
CA ALA A 145 -18.60 -15.77 21.74
C ALA A 145 -19.21 -14.35 21.59
N VAL A 146 -19.15 -13.53 22.64
CA VAL A 146 -19.70 -12.17 22.63
C VAL A 146 -18.81 -11.23 21.81
N ASP A 147 -17.49 -11.31 22.01
CA ASP A 147 -16.51 -10.43 21.35
C ASP A 147 -15.89 -11.05 20.09
N TYR A 148 -16.29 -12.26 19.72
CA TYR A 148 -15.77 -12.93 18.53
C TYR A 148 -16.14 -12.16 17.25
N ALA A 149 -15.11 -11.69 16.55
CA ALA A 149 -15.28 -10.76 15.44
C ALA A 149 -15.75 -11.45 14.15
N CYS A 150 -15.35 -12.69 13.90
CA CYS A 150 -15.68 -13.39 12.65
C CYS A 150 -17.15 -13.83 12.65
N LYS A 151 -17.86 -13.56 11.55
CA LYS A 151 -19.31 -13.79 11.41
C LYS A 151 -19.61 -15.02 10.56
N ALA A 152 -20.87 -15.16 10.13
CA ALA A 152 -21.36 -16.34 9.41
C ALA A 152 -20.46 -16.68 8.19
N ASN A 153 -20.22 -17.99 8.00
CA ASN A 153 -19.40 -18.54 6.92
C ASN A 153 -17.95 -18.03 6.86
N SER A 154 -17.39 -17.67 8.00
CA SER A 154 -15.99 -17.26 8.13
C SER A 154 -15.31 -17.98 9.30
N THR A 155 -13.98 -18.00 9.27
CA THR A 155 -13.13 -18.49 10.36
C THR A 155 -12.10 -17.43 10.70
N CYS A 156 -11.60 -17.47 11.94
CA CYS A 156 -10.39 -16.72 12.25
C CYS A 156 -9.15 -17.47 11.76
N VAL A 157 -8.09 -16.71 11.48
CA VAL A 157 -6.75 -17.18 11.16
C VAL A 157 -5.74 -16.43 12.03
N ASN A 158 -4.88 -17.18 12.73
CA ASN A 158 -3.79 -16.58 13.50
C ASN A 158 -2.80 -15.90 12.55
N GLN A 159 -2.28 -14.73 12.91
CA GLN A 159 -1.15 -14.18 12.18
C GLN A 159 0.07 -15.09 12.35
N ALA A 160 0.62 -15.56 11.23
CA ALA A 160 1.65 -16.57 11.24
C ALA A 160 2.99 -16.07 11.81
N LYS A 161 3.33 -14.78 11.65
CA LYS A 161 4.62 -14.19 12.08
C LYS A 161 4.52 -12.67 12.26
N GLY A 162 4.78 -12.18 13.47
CA GLY A 162 4.91 -10.75 13.77
C GLY A 162 5.08 -10.51 15.28
N PRO A 163 5.60 -9.36 15.70
CA PRO A 163 5.81 -9.03 17.12
C PRO A 163 4.51 -8.79 17.90
N TYR A 164 3.36 -8.77 17.22
CA TYR A 164 2.06 -8.54 17.82
C TYR A 164 1.15 -9.75 17.59
N PRO A 165 0.76 -10.49 18.65
CA PRO A 165 -0.21 -11.58 18.56
C PRO A 165 -1.58 -11.05 18.15
N GLY A 166 -2.41 -11.86 17.50
CA GLY A 166 -3.76 -11.50 17.06
C GLY A 166 -4.24 -12.39 15.91
N TYR A 167 -5.49 -12.20 15.51
CA TYR A 167 -6.10 -12.95 14.41
C TYR A 167 -6.76 -12.03 13.40
N TYR A 168 -7.08 -12.53 12.21
CA TYR A 168 -7.98 -11.87 11.28
C TYR A 168 -9.07 -12.85 10.85
N CYS A 169 -10.14 -12.35 10.23
CA CYS A 169 -11.22 -13.20 9.75
C CYS A 169 -11.05 -13.46 8.25
N GLN A 170 -11.34 -14.68 7.83
CA GLN A 170 -11.29 -15.12 6.45
C GLN A 170 -12.54 -15.95 6.15
N CYS A 171 -13.14 -15.76 4.96
CA CYS A 171 -14.26 -16.60 4.54
C CYS A 171 -13.86 -18.08 4.45
N LEU A 172 -14.81 -18.97 4.77
CA LEU A 172 -14.61 -20.40 4.58
C LEU A 172 -14.51 -20.72 3.07
N PRO A 173 -13.86 -21.83 2.69
CA PRO A 173 -13.81 -22.26 1.30
C PRO A 173 -15.20 -22.34 0.67
N GLY A 174 -15.38 -21.73 -0.51
CA GLY A 174 -16.67 -21.64 -1.21
C GLY A 174 -17.56 -20.45 -0.79
N TYR A 175 -17.06 -19.58 0.08
CA TYR A 175 -17.73 -18.35 0.49
C TYR A 175 -16.83 -17.13 0.25
N GLU A 176 -17.46 -16.01 -0.10
CA GLU A 176 -16.76 -14.76 -0.42
C GLU A 176 -17.45 -13.55 0.21
N GLY A 177 -16.80 -12.39 0.15
CA GLY A 177 -17.25 -11.14 0.77
C GLY A 177 -16.53 -10.79 2.07
N ASN A 178 -17.19 -10.03 2.94
CA ASN A 178 -16.56 -9.48 4.13
C ASN A 178 -16.81 -10.39 5.37
N PRO A 179 -15.77 -11.06 5.90
CA PRO A 179 -15.93 -12.05 6.98
C PRO A 179 -16.31 -11.44 8.35
N TYR A 180 -16.29 -10.11 8.48
CA TYR A 180 -16.67 -9.37 9.69
C TYR A 180 -18.16 -9.00 9.71
N ILE A 181 -18.86 -9.15 8.58
CA ILE A 181 -20.32 -8.96 8.47
C ILE A 181 -21.04 -10.19 7.90
N GLY A 182 -20.29 -11.22 7.49
CA GLY A 182 -20.79 -12.50 7.00
C GLY A 182 -20.45 -12.72 5.53
N CYS A 183 -19.96 -13.91 5.21
CA CYS A 183 -19.63 -14.31 3.84
C CYS A 183 -20.84 -14.96 3.17
N ARG A 184 -20.99 -14.71 1.86
CA ARG A 184 -22.08 -15.26 1.04
C ARG A 184 -21.50 -16.34 0.12
N GLY A 185 -22.27 -17.40 -0.10
CA GLY A 185 -21.90 -18.45 -1.05
C GLY A 185 -22.30 -17.99 -2.44
N ASP A 186 -21.40 -17.30 -3.14
CA ASP A 186 -21.47 -17.04 -4.59
C ASP A 186 -20.06 -16.65 -5.10
N LEU A 187 -19.82 -16.93 -6.38
CA LEU A 187 -18.52 -17.26 -6.98
C LEU A 187 -17.52 -16.12 -7.29
N PHE A 188 -17.79 -14.83 -7.02
CA PHE A 188 -16.82 -13.76 -7.34
C PHE A 188 -17.00 -12.47 -6.50
N ALA A 189 -16.13 -12.20 -5.52
CA ALA A 189 -15.77 -10.90 -4.95
C ALA A 189 -14.55 -10.97 -3.98
N ASP A 190 -13.56 -10.12 -4.24
CA ASP A 190 -12.34 -9.91 -3.45
C ASP A 190 -12.63 -9.41 -2.01
N THR A 191 -11.94 -9.95 -1.00
CA THR A 191 -12.24 -9.74 0.44
C THR A 191 -11.44 -8.60 1.07
N ASP A 192 -10.83 -7.74 0.26
CA ASP A 192 -9.88 -6.74 0.74
C ASP A 192 -10.53 -5.47 1.28
N VAL A 193 -10.03 -5.00 2.42
CA VAL A 193 -10.34 -3.66 2.91
C VAL A 193 -9.55 -2.67 2.07
N ILE A 194 -10.23 -2.08 1.09
CA ILE A 194 -9.71 -1.00 0.25
C ILE A 194 -9.99 0.32 0.95
N LEU A 195 -8.94 1.06 1.27
CA LEU A 195 -9.05 2.46 1.66
C LEU A 195 -8.68 3.34 0.48
N TYR A 196 -9.35 4.48 0.35
CA TYR A 196 -8.99 5.54 -0.59
C TYR A 196 -8.38 6.68 0.23
N LEU A 197 -7.12 7.00 -0.06
CA LEU A 197 -6.41 8.12 0.54
C LEU A 197 -6.19 9.22 -0.47
#